data_AF-A0A951JBA8-F1
#
_entry.id   AF-A0A951JBA8-F1
#
_cell.length_a   1.000
_cell.length_b   1.000
_cell.length_c   1.000
_cell.angle_alpha   90.00
_cell.angle_beta   90.00
_cell.angle_gamma   90.00
#
_symmetry.space_group_name_H-M   'P 1'
#
loop_
_entity.id
_entity.type
_entity.pdbx_description
1 polymer ?
#
loop_
_entity_poly.entity_id
_entity_poly.type
_entity_poly.pdbx_seq_one_letter_code
_entity_poly.pdbx_strand_id
1 'polypeptide(L)'
;MSVASRIELVHHEGCGHVDRARESLAAALRRRGLPPRWTEWRTGDPYAPERVRRLPSPTVLVDGVDVQGASGTAGEADACRVHLDDLEDRIVDALAANGCGERA
;
A
#
# COMPACT_ATOMS: atom_id res chain seq x y z
N MET A 1 -9.57 21.69 -1.82
CA MET A 1 -10.38 20.45 -1.70
C MET A 1 -9.38 19.31 -1.61
N SER A 2 -9.18 18.71 -0.44
CA SER A 2 -8.29 17.54 -0.33
C SER A 2 -8.99 16.37 -0.99
N VAL A 3 -8.38 15.81 -2.04
CA VAL A 3 -8.86 14.56 -2.63
C VAL A 3 -8.70 13.47 -1.58
N ALA A 4 -9.74 12.67 -1.35
CA ALA A 4 -9.62 11.52 -0.49
C ALA A 4 -8.80 10.46 -1.23
N SER A 5 -7.52 10.31 -0.90
CA SER A 5 -6.66 9.28 -1.49
C SER A 5 -7.22 7.89 -1.20
N ARG A 6 -7.33 7.07 -2.25
CA ARG A 6 -7.78 5.67 -2.13
C ARG A 6 -6.60 4.81 -1.70
N ILE A 7 -6.67 4.23 -0.51
CA ILE A 7 -5.61 3.38 0.02
C ILE A 7 -6.07 1.92 -0.05
N GLU A 8 -5.23 1.06 -0.62
CA GLU A 8 -5.50 -0.37 -0.74
C GLU A 8 -4.31 -1.18 -0.21
N LEU A 9 -4.56 -2.21 0.60
CA LEU A 9 -3.57 -3.16 1.09
C LEU A 9 -3.83 -4.52 0.48
N VAL A 10 -2.87 -5.04 -0.27
CA VAL A 10 -2.94 -6.34 -0.93
C VAL A 10 -2.07 -7.32 -0.17
N HIS A 11 -2.63 -8.48 0.18
CA HIS A 11 -1.91 -9.52 0.89
C HIS A 11 -2.37 -10.93 0.49
N HIS A 12 -1.60 -11.97 0.83
CA HIS A 12 -2.03 -13.37 0.71
C HIS A 12 -2.44 -13.95 2.08
N GLU A 13 -3.04 -15.13 2.07
CA GLU A 13 -3.43 -15.86 3.28
C GLU A 13 -2.21 -16.47 3.97
N GLY A 14 -2.01 -16.17 5.27
CA GLY A 14 -0.88 -16.71 6.04
C GLY A 14 0.40 -15.85 5.99
N CYS A 15 0.35 -14.65 5.39
CA CYS A 15 1.48 -13.73 5.40
C CYS A 15 1.70 -13.14 6.81
N GLY A 16 2.79 -13.55 7.49
CA GLY A 16 3.14 -13.02 8.83
C GLY A 16 3.54 -11.53 8.86
N HIS A 17 3.65 -10.90 7.69
CA HIS A 17 4.04 -9.50 7.56
C HIS A 17 2.85 -8.54 7.34
N VAL A 18 1.62 -9.06 7.21
CA VAL A 18 0.43 -8.23 6.96
C VAL A 18 0.11 -7.30 8.12
N ASP A 19 0.26 -7.77 9.36
CA ASP A 19 -0.05 -6.96 10.54
C ASP A 19 0.92 -5.78 10.68
N ARG A 20 2.21 -6.02 10.44
CA ARG A 20 3.21 -4.95 10.40
C ARG A 20 2.88 -3.91 9.32
N ALA A 21 2.44 -4.35 8.14
CA ALA A 21 2.01 -3.43 7.08
C ALA A 21 0.78 -2.59 7.49
N ARG A 22 -0.20 -3.19 8.19
CA ARG A 22 -1.36 -2.47 8.74
C ARG A 22 -0.95 -1.44 9.79
N GLU A 23 -0.01 -1.79 10.67
CA GLU A 23 0.52 -0.88 11.69
C GLU A 23 1.20 0.34 11.06
N SER A 24 2.10 0.11 10.09
CA SER A 24 2.76 1.18 9.33
C SER A 24 1.75 2.06 8.58
N LEU A 25 0.72 1.46 7.99
CA LEU A 25 -0.33 2.18 7.27
C LEU A 25 -1.16 3.06 8.23
N ALA A 26 -1.56 2.51 9.38
CA ALA A 26 -2.30 3.26 10.39
C ALA A 26 -1.45 4.40 10.96
N ALA A 27 -0.16 4.17 11.22
CA ALA A 27 0.78 5.17 11.70
C ALA A 27 0.97 6.30 10.68
N ALA A 28 1.18 5.97 9.40
CA ALA A 28 1.29 6.94 8.31
C ALA A 28 0.04 7.81 8.18
N LEU A 29 -1.15 7.19 8.23
CA LEU A 29 -2.42 7.91 8.16
C LEU A 29 -2.61 8.85 9.36
N ARG A 30 -2.28 8.39 10.56
CA ARG A 30 -2.31 9.22 11.77
C ARG A 30 -1.33 10.39 11.69
N ARG A 31 -0.11 10.18 11.16
CA ARG A 31 0.88 11.25 10.92
C ARG A 31 0.34 12.33 9.96
N ARG A 32 -0.50 11.92 9.00
CA ARG A 32 -1.19 12.82 8.06
C ARG A 32 -2.48 13.43 8.58
N GLY A 33 -2.95 13.04 9.78
CA GLY A 33 -4.26 13.44 10.30
C GLY A 33 -5.43 12.85 9.52
N LEU A 34 -5.20 11.76 8.77
CA LEU A 34 -6.21 11.04 8.00
C LEU A 34 -6.82 9.90 8.83
N PRO A 35 -8.08 9.54 8.58
CA PRO A 35 -8.67 8.38 9.24
C PRO A 35 -7.96 7.09 8.79
N PRO A 36 -7.71 6.13 9.70
CA PRO A 36 -7.10 4.84 9.38
C PRO A 36 -8.11 3.95 8.64
N ARG A 37 -8.40 4.29 7.38
CA ARG A 37 -9.34 3.60 6.51
C ARG A 37 -8.65 3.25 5.20
N TRP A 38 -8.74 1.98 4.81
CA TRP A 38 -8.21 1.45 3.56
C TRP A 38 -9.04 0.25 3.13
N THR A 39 -8.86 -0.18 1.88
CA THR A 39 -9.48 -1.40 1.34
C THR A 39 -8.46 -2.53 1.37
N GLU A 40 -8.83 -3.69 1.91
CA GLU A 40 -7.94 -4.85 1.90
C GLU A 40 -8.34 -5.82 0.79
N TRP A 41 -7.35 -6.31 0.04
CA TRP A 41 -7.53 -7.31 -1.00
C TRP A 41 -6.68 -8.53 -0.70
N ARG A 42 -7.31 -9.70 -0.78
CA ARG A 42 -6.61 -10.97 -0.73
C ARG A 42 -6.35 -11.46 -2.14
N THR A 43 -5.10 -11.78 -2.49
CA THR A 43 -4.76 -12.25 -3.84
C THR A 43 -5.48 -13.53 -4.25
N GLY A 44 -5.79 -14.41 -3.27
CA GLY A 44 -6.58 -15.62 -3.46
C GLY A 44 -8.10 -15.42 -3.49
N ASP A 45 -8.60 -14.19 -3.31
CA ASP A 45 -10.03 -13.94 -3.22
C ASP A 45 -10.69 -13.82 -4.62
N PRO A 46 -11.82 -14.51 -4.86
CA PRO A 46 -12.51 -14.50 -6.14
C PRO A 46 -13.09 -13.12 -6.51
N TYR A 47 -13.24 -12.21 -5.54
CA TYR A 47 -13.66 -10.83 -5.76
C TYR A 47 -12.49 -9.85 -5.88
N ALA A 48 -11.26 -10.30 -5.62
CA ALA A 48 -10.08 -9.46 -5.81
C ALA A 48 -9.88 -9.13 -7.30
N PRO A 49 -9.67 -7.84 -7.66
CA PRO A 49 -9.48 -7.46 -9.05
C PRO A 49 -8.17 -8.03 -9.61
N GLU A 50 -8.15 -8.36 -10.91
CA GLU A 50 -6.99 -9.01 -11.54
C GLU A 50 -5.68 -8.21 -11.37
N ARG A 51 -5.78 -6.88 -11.30
CA ARG A 51 -4.63 -5.98 -11.05
C ARG A 51 -3.92 -6.27 -9.73
N VAL A 52 -4.65 -6.68 -8.68
CA VAL A 52 -4.06 -6.95 -7.36
C VAL A 52 -3.68 -8.42 -7.17
N ARG A 53 -4.28 -9.34 -7.95
CA ARG A 53 -3.99 -10.78 -7.86
C ARG A 53 -2.54 -11.15 -8.20
N ARG A 54 -1.89 -10.35 -9.06
CA ARG A 54 -0.49 -10.55 -9.47
C ARG A 54 0.52 -9.77 -8.61
N LEU A 55 0.06 -9.04 -7.59
CA LEU A 55 0.96 -8.27 -6.72
C LEU A 55 1.55 -9.15 -5.61
N PRO A 56 2.81 -8.90 -5.21
CA PRO A 56 3.41 -9.56 -4.06
C PRO A 56 2.73 -9.11 -2.76
N SER A 57 2.89 -9.88 -1.69
CA SER A 57 2.33 -9.54 -0.37
C SER A 57 3.43 -9.09 0.58
N PRO A 58 3.21 -8.13 1.48
CA PRO A 58 2.16 -7.12 1.43
C PRO A 58 2.50 -6.00 0.44
N THR A 59 1.53 -5.57 -0.36
CA THR A 59 1.64 -4.41 -1.26
C THR A 59 0.65 -3.33 -0.84
N VAL A 60 1.12 -2.09 -0.71
CA VAL A 60 0.27 -0.94 -0.38
C VAL A 60 0.16 -0.05 -1.61
N LEU A 61 -1.07 0.16 -2.05
CA LEU A 61 -1.39 1.04 -3.16
C LEU A 61 -2.02 2.33 -2.60
N VAL A 62 -1.50 3.48 -3.01
CA VAL A 62 -2.10 4.80 -2.79
C VAL A 62 -2.53 5.32 -4.15
N ASP A 63 -3.84 5.53 -4.32
CA ASP A 63 -4.48 5.92 -5.57
C ASP A 63 -4.13 4.99 -6.74
N GLY A 64 -3.95 3.69 -6.43
CA GLY A 64 -3.57 2.66 -7.39
C GLY A 64 -2.06 2.58 -7.69
N VAL A 65 -1.25 3.42 -7.06
CA VAL A 65 0.22 3.44 -7.21
C VAL A 65 0.88 2.72 -6.03
N ASP A 66 1.79 1.80 -6.32
CA ASP A 66 2.56 1.10 -5.29
C ASP A 66 3.59 2.03 -4.63
N VAL A 67 3.46 2.23 -3.32
CA VAL A 67 4.28 3.16 -2.54
C VAL A 67 5.72 2.67 -2.33
N GLN A 68 5.93 1.36 -2.40
CA GLN A 68 7.27 0.77 -2.37
C GLN A 68 7.96 0.86 -3.74
N GLY A 69 7.23 1.35 -4.75
CA GLY A 69 7.68 1.52 -6.12
C GLY A 69 7.70 0.20 -6.90
N ALA A 70 7.55 0.31 -8.22
CA ALA A 70 7.89 -0.77 -9.17
C ALA A 70 9.40 -1.14 -9.17
N SER A 71 10.16 -0.66 -8.16
CA SER A 71 11.57 -0.96 -7.95
C SER A 71 11.78 -2.25 -7.15
N GLY A 72 10.76 -3.10 -7.03
CA GLY A 72 11.01 -4.53 -7.09
C GLY A 72 11.29 -4.84 -8.55
N THR A 73 12.57 -5.03 -8.90
CA THR A 73 13.01 -5.72 -10.12
C THR A 73 11.94 -6.71 -10.56
N ALA A 74 11.46 -6.59 -11.80
CA ALA A 74 10.38 -7.39 -12.39
C ALA A 74 10.67 -8.91 -12.49
N GLY A 75 11.57 -9.44 -11.66
CA GLY A 75 11.98 -10.83 -11.58
C GLY A 75 11.92 -11.44 -10.17
N GLU A 76 11.64 -10.70 -9.10
CA GLU A 76 11.50 -11.27 -7.76
C GLU A 76 10.02 -11.33 -7.37
N ALA A 77 9.32 -12.28 -7.98
CA ALA A 77 8.07 -12.81 -7.45
C ALA A 77 8.34 -13.69 -6.21
N ASP A 78 9.25 -13.26 -5.34
CA ASP A 78 9.36 -13.81 -4.00
C ASP A 78 8.10 -13.34 -3.28
N ALA A 79 7.25 -14.28 -2.90
CA ALA A 79 5.86 -14.06 -2.50
C ALA A 79 5.67 -13.10 -1.31
N CYS A 80 6.79 -12.71 -0.67
CA CYS A 80 6.87 -11.85 0.50
C CYS A 80 7.79 -10.64 0.25
N ARG A 81 7.25 -9.41 0.33
CA ARG A 81 8.06 -8.21 0.56
C ARG A 81 8.52 -8.22 2.01
N VAL A 82 9.82 -8.36 2.22
CA VAL A 82 10.44 -8.47 3.55
C VAL A 82 10.86 -7.08 4.10
N HIS A 83 11.00 -6.08 3.24
CA HIS A 83 11.46 -4.74 3.61
C HIS A 83 10.31 -3.80 3.98
N LEU A 84 9.82 -3.90 5.22
CA LEU A 84 8.73 -3.05 5.73
C LEU A 84 9.18 -1.93 6.67
N ASP A 85 10.48 -1.82 6.97
CA ASP A 85 11.01 -0.81 7.90
C ASP A 85 10.73 0.63 7.45
N ASP A 86 10.85 0.92 6.14
CA ASP A 86 10.57 2.25 5.58
C ASP A 86 9.14 2.39 4.99
N LEU A 87 8.27 1.38 5.17
CA LEU A 87 6.95 1.38 4.54
C LEU A 87 6.10 2.57 5.01
N GLU A 88 6.18 2.92 6.29
CA GLU A 88 5.45 4.06 6.85
C GLU A 88 5.82 5.37 6.14
N ASP A 89 7.11 5.71 6.07
CA ASP A 89 7.57 6.95 5.44
C ASP A 89 7.27 6.97 3.95
N ARG A 90 7.31 5.83 3.26
CA ARG A 90 6.90 5.71 1.85
C ARG A 90 5.41 6.00 1.65
N ILE A 91 4.55 5.51 2.54
CA ILE A 91 3.11 5.83 2.49
C ILE A 91 2.89 7.31 2.74
N VAL A 92 3.59 7.88 3.73
CA VAL A 92 3.52 9.32 4.02
C VAL A 92 3.94 10.13 2.79
N ASP A 93 5.03 9.77 2.12
CA ASP A 93 5.53 10.45 0.93
C ASP A 93 4.56 10.33 -0.26
N ALA A 94 4.04 9.13 -0.52
CA ALA A 94 3.04 8.92 -1.57
C ALA A 94 1.75 9.74 -1.32
N LEU A 95 1.29 9.81 -0.06
CA LEU A 95 0.17 10.67 0.31
C LEU A 95 0.51 12.16 0.17
N ALA A 96 1.79 12.55 0.34
CA ALA A 96 2.26 13.90 0.02
C ALA A 96 2.10 14.18 -1.47
N ALA A 97 2.63 13.27 -2.31
CA ALA A 97 2.66 13.44 -3.74
C ALA A 97 1.25 13.50 -4.35
N ASN A 98 0.31 12.69 -3.84
CA ASN A 98 -1.08 12.68 -4.31
C ASN A 98 -1.94 13.80 -3.69
N GLY A 99 -1.63 14.23 -2.47
CA GLY A 99 -2.37 15.30 -1.77
C GLY A 99 -1.86 16.72 -2.08
N CYS A 100 -0.63 16.86 -2.57
CA CYS A 100 -0.08 18.12 -3.04
C CYS A 100 -0.56 18.35 -4.47
N GLY A 101 -1.77 18.90 -4.59
CA GLY A 101 -2.18 19.54 -5.82
C GLY A 101 -1.17 20.63 -6.15
N GLU A 102 -0.27 20.33 -7.08
CA GLU A 102 0.40 21.34 -7.89
C GLU A 102 -0.67 22.24 -8.50
N ARG A 103 -0.81 23.43 -7.91
CA ARG A 103 -1.40 24.56 -8.63
C ARG A 103 -0.32 25.04 -9.59
N ALA A 104 -0.49 24.73 -10.87
CA ALA A 104 0.05 25.53 -11.96
C ALA A 104 -1.13 25.90 -12.88
#